data_AF-A0A1N7DQJ5-F1
#
_entry.id   AF-A0A1N7DQJ5-F1
#
_cell.length_a   1.000
_cell.length_b   1.000
_cell.length_c   1.000
_cell.angle_alpha   90.00
_cell.angle_beta   90.00
_cell.angle_gamma   90.00
#
_symmetry.space_group_name_H-M   'P 1'
#
loop_
_entity.id
_entity.type
_entity.pdbx_description
1 polymer ?
#
loop_
_entity_poly.entity_id
_entity_poly.type
_entity_poly.pdbx_seq_one_letter_code
_entity_poly.pdbx_strand_id
1 'polypeptide(L)'
;MTYRPAKGERGRFVENYPVPMTMAVPLAPRRTGDALEAWAREYRNELKWQLRNGPAAMAFHDLAPRLMNLERGGAVAFHDALQAFDREGDLNSLILWAEDGYAVRAVHGGWEPPASQPAESLESILSRPKRPGQLRDSFSAILFKRPEAAEWLREWSLHVADRSDVSTFANGVTARGAHGYGGLHQRVYDDGAYFDAPPNGFIPTPNVPVPWSRPQYEQYSAMPTLALMLRPEFAFFQPDMSADRLAELLEGALGKVLGTPALRTRPPTRIFYSAPADVSRPALLARSLARVAPQAGLMNASTAFGLEQCLGGDLGAASMNAGLALGAIAVWESAEPALVVNLRDPGGAVVCGLWPVADDYRKTLNPRPYVI
;
A
#
# COMPACT_ATOMS: atom_id res chain seq x y z
N MET A 1 -8.02 0.66 2.14
CA MET A 1 -9.07 1.64 1.82
C MET A 1 -10.19 0.90 1.12
N THR A 2 -11.43 0.97 1.61
CA THR A 2 -12.58 0.36 0.92
C THR A 2 -13.19 1.39 -0.04
N TYR A 3 -13.36 1.02 -1.31
CA TYR A 3 -14.10 1.84 -2.29
C TYR A 3 -15.55 1.95 -1.83
N ARG A 4 -16.08 3.18 -1.80
CA ARG A 4 -17.51 3.41 -1.53
C ARG A 4 -18.21 3.69 -2.86
N PRO A 5 -18.88 2.69 -3.46
CA PRO A 5 -19.63 2.92 -4.70
C PRO A 5 -20.70 3.99 -4.51
N ALA A 6 -21.14 4.60 -5.61
CA ALA A 6 -22.19 5.60 -5.60
C ALA A 6 -23.48 5.08 -4.93
N LYS A 7 -24.30 5.99 -4.41
CA LYS A 7 -25.58 5.64 -3.76
C LYS A 7 -26.50 4.96 -4.80
N GLY A 8 -26.73 3.66 -4.64
CA GLY A 8 -27.48 2.82 -5.59
C GLY A 8 -26.64 1.71 -6.25
N GLU A 9 -25.32 1.80 -6.20
CA GLU A 9 -24.38 0.81 -6.78
C GLU A 9 -23.79 -0.14 -5.75
N ARG A 10 -24.14 0.00 -4.46
CA ARG A 10 -23.77 -0.95 -3.40
C ARG A 10 -24.18 -2.39 -3.73
N GLY A 11 -25.23 -2.56 -4.54
CA GLY A 11 -25.73 -3.83 -5.08
C GLY A 11 -24.83 -4.51 -6.13
N ARG A 12 -23.81 -3.80 -6.63
CA ARG A 12 -23.00 -4.17 -7.80
C ARG A 12 -21.51 -4.29 -7.46
N PHE A 13 -21.15 -4.33 -6.18
CA PHE A 13 -19.76 -4.46 -5.75
C PHE A 13 -19.28 -5.89 -6.05
N VAL A 14 -18.28 -5.99 -6.92
CA VAL A 14 -17.72 -7.17 -7.59
C VAL A 14 -16.26 -7.28 -7.16
N GLU A 15 -15.98 -8.00 -6.09
CA GLU A 15 -14.60 -8.24 -5.70
C GLU A 15 -14.33 -9.76 -5.73
N ASN A 16 -13.32 -10.13 -6.56
CA ASN A 16 -12.51 -11.36 -6.53
C ASN A 16 -11.40 -11.36 -7.61
N TYR A 17 -10.90 -10.17 -7.99
CA TYR A 17 -9.80 -10.10 -8.95
C TYR A 17 -8.48 -10.53 -8.25
N PRO A 18 -7.63 -11.34 -8.90
CA PRO A 18 -6.37 -11.77 -8.33
C PRO A 18 -5.44 -10.56 -8.21
N VAL A 19 -5.11 -10.19 -6.97
CA VAL A 19 -4.15 -9.11 -6.71
C VAL A 19 -2.93 -9.69 -6.02
N PRO A 20 -1.75 -9.59 -6.67
CA PRO A 20 -0.49 -9.83 -6.01
C PRO A 20 -0.38 -8.99 -4.73
N MET A 21 0.09 -9.60 -3.65
CA MET A 21 0.28 -8.90 -2.38
C MET A 21 1.70 -9.08 -1.86
N THR A 22 2.27 -7.99 -1.37
CA THR A 22 3.45 -8.00 -0.50
C THR A 22 3.04 -7.58 0.90
N MET A 23 3.60 -8.24 1.91
CA MET A 23 3.31 -7.97 3.31
C MET A 23 4.52 -7.38 4.02
N ALA A 24 4.32 -6.44 4.92
CA ALA A 24 5.31 -5.97 5.88
C ALA A 24 4.83 -6.31 7.29
N VAL A 25 5.62 -7.12 8.00
CA VAL A 25 5.31 -7.60 9.36
C VAL A 25 6.45 -7.27 10.30
N PRO A 26 6.20 -7.19 11.62
CA PRO A 26 7.27 -7.02 12.59
C PRO A 26 8.30 -8.14 12.50
N LEU A 27 9.51 -7.84 12.98
CA LEU A 27 10.56 -8.82 13.11
C LEU A 27 10.13 -9.99 14.03
N ALA A 28 10.43 -11.22 13.62
CA ALA A 28 10.47 -12.39 14.51
C ALA A 28 11.94 -12.67 14.92
N PRO A 29 12.52 -11.90 15.87
CA PRO A 29 13.97 -11.91 16.15
C PRO A 29 14.53 -13.27 16.55
N ARG A 30 13.68 -14.22 16.96
CA ARG A 30 14.07 -15.55 17.43
C ARG A 30 14.11 -16.62 16.33
N ARG A 31 13.73 -16.30 15.08
CA ARG A 31 13.68 -17.27 13.96
C ARG A 31 14.67 -16.90 12.86
N THR A 32 15.46 -17.86 12.39
CA THR A 32 16.41 -17.70 11.28
C THR A 32 16.38 -18.92 10.36
N GLY A 33 16.87 -18.78 9.12
CA GLY A 33 16.94 -19.86 8.13
C GLY A 33 15.60 -20.56 7.89
N ASP A 34 15.63 -21.89 7.83
CA ASP A 34 14.45 -22.73 7.56
C ASP A 34 13.29 -22.50 8.53
N ALA A 35 13.57 -22.18 9.80
CA ALA A 35 12.55 -21.90 10.81
C ALA A 35 11.81 -20.60 10.51
N LEU A 36 12.50 -19.61 9.95
CA LEU A 36 11.89 -18.37 9.49
C LEU A 36 11.03 -18.60 8.26
N GLU A 37 11.51 -19.40 7.29
CA GLU A 37 10.74 -19.72 6.09
C GLU A 37 9.49 -20.56 6.38
N ALA A 38 9.59 -21.53 7.29
CA ALA A 38 8.46 -22.37 7.72
C ALA A 38 7.38 -21.53 8.39
N TRP A 39 7.76 -20.70 9.37
CA TRP A 39 6.86 -19.74 9.98
C TRP A 39 6.27 -18.79 8.93
N ALA A 40 7.09 -18.33 7.98
CA ALA A 40 6.64 -17.41 6.96
C ALA A 40 5.56 -18.02 6.05
N ARG A 41 5.69 -19.30 5.71
CA ARG A 41 4.66 -20.05 4.97
C ARG A 41 3.38 -20.21 5.78
N GLU A 42 3.50 -20.60 7.04
CA GLU A 42 2.35 -20.80 7.93
C GLU A 42 1.55 -19.50 8.11
N TYR A 43 2.24 -18.40 8.40
CA TYR A 43 1.58 -17.11 8.58
C TYR A 43 0.95 -16.58 7.28
N ARG A 44 1.56 -16.80 6.11
CA ARG A 44 0.90 -16.49 4.83
C ARG A 44 -0.42 -17.25 4.66
N ASN A 45 -0.49 -18.51 5.10
CA ASN A 45 -1.72 -19.29 5.03
C ASN A 45 -2.76 -18.79 6.03
N GLU A 46 -2.36 -18.49 7.26
CA GLU A 46 -3.24 -17.91 8.28
C GLU A 46 -3.80 -16.57 7.82
N LEU A 47 -2.94 -15.64 7.36
CA LEU A 47 -3.39 -14.36 6.86
C LEU A 47 -4.29 -14.52 5.64
N LYS A 48 -3.94 -15.40 4.69
CA LYS A 48 -4.82 -15.70 3.55
C LYS A 48 -6.20 -16.13 4.04
N TRP A 49 -6.29 -16.93 5.11
CA TRP A 49 -7.55 -17.26 5.74
C TRP A 49 -8.22 -16.06 6.41
N GLN A 50 -7.50 -15.26 7.21
CA GLN A 50 -8.06 -14.09 7.90
C GLN A 50 -8.58 -13.03 6.93
N LEU A 51 -7.92 -12.86 5.80
CA LEU A 51 -8.32 -11.92 4.76
C LEU A 51 -9.48 -12.46 3.94
N ARG A 52 -9.50 -13.76 3.60
CA ARG A 52 -10.56 -14.38 2.79
C ARG A 52 -11.83 -14.72 3.56
N ASN A 53 -11.68 -15.19 4.80
CA ASN A 53 -12.75 -15.79 5.60
C ASN A 53 -12.87 -15.15 7.00
N GLY A 54 -11.92 -14.31 7.39
CA GLY A 54 -11.88 -13.67 8.70
C GLY A 54 -12.48 -12.25 8.71
N PRO A 55 -12.37 -11.55 9.86
CA PRO A 55 -13.05 -10.28 10.10
C PRO A 55 -12.45 -9.08 9.34
N ALA A 56 -11.32 -9.26 8.63
CA ALA A 56 -10.63 -8.19 7.92
C ALA A 56 -11.41 -7.63 6.70
N ALA A 57 -12.56 -8.24 6.36
CA ALA A 57 -13.49 -7.80 5.32
C ALA A 57 -12.85 -7.60 3.92
N MET A 58 -11.69 -8.21 3.68
CA MET A 58 -11.06 -8.33 2.35
C MET A 58 -11.38 -9.68 1.69
N ALA A 59 -12.48 -10.31 2.15
CA ALA A 59 -12.95 -11.61 1.68
C ALA A 59 -13.17 -11.67 0.17
N PHE A 60 -13.34 -10.48 -0.39
CA PHE A 60 -13.64 -10.26 -1.77
C PHE A 60 -12.38 -10.09 -2.63
N HIS A 61 -11.15 -10.12 -2.11
CA HIS A 61 -9.97 -10.13 -2.98
C HIS A 61 -9.39 -11.55 -3.11
N ASP A 62 -9.07 -11.98 -4.34
CA ASP A 62 -8.29 -13.21 -4.54
C ASP A 62 -6.80 -12.90 -4.30
N LEU A 63 -6.45 -12.79 -3.03
CA LEU A 63 -5.14 -12.35 -2.62
C LEU A 63 -4.11 -13.46 -2.81
N ALA A 64 -3.06 -13.17 -3.58
CA ALA A 64 -1.92 -14.05 -3.82
C ALA A 64 -0.68 -13.48 -3.12
N PRO A 65 -0.43 -13.83 -1.84
CA PRO A 65 0.74 -13.33 -1.13
C PRO A 65 2.02 -13.85 -1.80
N ARG A 66 2.80 -12.93 -2.36
CA ARG A 66 4.06 -13.22 -3.07
C ARG A 66 5.27 -13.10 -2.17
N LEU A 67 5.31 -12.05 -1.37
CA LEU A 67 6.47 -11.67 -0.59
C LEU A 67 6.02 -11.28 0.82
N MET A 68 6.78 -11.73 1.81
CA MET A 68 6.66 -11.25 3.18
C MET A 68 7.97 -10.61 3.60
N ASN A 69 7.90 -9.30 3.83
CA ASN A 69 8.95 -8.48 4.37
C ASN A 69 8.88 -8.47 5.89
N LEU A 70 10.04 -8.62 6.52
CA LEU A 70 10.22 -8.45 7.96
C LEU A 70 10.84 -7.07 8.18
N GLU A 71 10.36 -6.34 9.17
CA GLU A 71 10.68 -4.93 9.52
C GLU A 71 12.15 -4.46 9.29
N ARG A 72 13.14 -5.35 9.34
CA ARG A 72 14.56 -5.07 9.02
C ARG A 72 14.88 -4.82 7.53
N GLY A 73 13.88 -4.79 6.65
CA GLY A 73 14.03 -4.49 5.24
C GLY A 73 12.95 -3.57 4.71
N GLY A 74 12.40 -2.67 5.53
CA GLY A 74 11.35 -1.72 5.13
C GLY A 74 11.65 -0.99 3.82
N ALA A 75 12.86 -0.43 3.67
CA ALA A 75 13.29 0.23 2.44
C ALA A 75 13.60 -0.77 1.31
N VAL A 76 14.27 -1.88 1.63
CA VAL A 76 14.65 -2.91 0.65
C VAL A 76 13.45 -3.60 0.02
N ALA A 77 12.47 -4.03 0.83
CA ALA A 77 11.30 -4.69 0.28
C ALA A 77 10.30 -3.73 -0.33
N PHE A 78 10.22 -2.48 0.14
CA PHE A 78 9.46 -1.45 -0.58
C PHE A 78 10.08 -1.21 -1.96
N HIS A 79 11.40 -1.16 -2.04
CA HIS A 79 12.13 -1.13 -3.31
C HIS A 79 11.81 -2.35 -4.19
N ASP A 80 11.90 -3.57 -3.66
CA ASP A 80 11.65 -4.80 -4.44
C ASP A 80 10.19 -4.88 -4.92
N ALA A 81 9.24 -4.51 -4.06
CA ALA A 81 7.82 -4.43 -4.40
C ALA A 81 7.56 -3.47 -5.57
N LEU A 82 8.23 -2.31 -5.58
CA LEU A 82 8.08 -1.36 -6.69
C LEU A 82 8.88 -1.76 -7.94
N GLN A 83 10.03 -2.40 -7.78
CA GLN A 83 10.77 -2.97 -8.91
C GLN A 83 9.98 -4.06 -9.64
N ALA A 84 9.02 -4.72 -8.98
CA ALA A 84 8.12 -5.66 -9.65
C ALA A 84 7.35 -4.99 -10.79
N PHE A 85 6.93 -3.72 -10.66
CA PHE A 85 6.29 -3.00 -11.77
C PHE A 85 7.25 -2.76 -12.94
N ASP A 86 8.53 -2.50 -12.68
CA ASP A 86 9.54 -2.32 -13.74
C ASP A 86 9.89 -3.65 -14.45
N ARG A 87 9.81 -4.79 -13.74
CA ARG A 87 10.21 -6.11 -14.26
C ARG A 87 9.07 -6.90 -14.88
N GLU A 88 7.85 -6.73 -14.38
CA GLU A 88 6.69 -7.53 -14.72
C GLU A 88 5.67 -6.67 -15.47
N GLY A 89 5.71 -6.70 -16.80
CA GLY A 89 4.86 -5.85 -17.66
C GLY A 89 3.35 -6.08 -17.50
N ASP A 90 2.96 -7.29 -17.08
CA ASP A 90 1.59 -7.71 -16.80
C ASP A 90 1.12 -7.39 -15.37
N LEU A 91 1.99 -6.87 -14.50
CA LEU A 91 1.62 -6.45 -13.15
C LEU A 91 0.75 -5.19 -13.21
N ASN A 92 -0.55 -5.38 -13.16
CA ASN A 92 -1.54 -4.30 -13.18
C ASN A 92 -1.76 -3.68 -11.79
N SER A 93 -1.59 -4.45 -10.72
CA SER A 93 -1.75 -3.95 -9.37
C SER A 93 -0.97 -4.77 -8.35
N LEU A 94 -0.61 -4.11 -7.24
CA LEU A 94 0.08 -4.72 -6.12
C LEU A 94 -0.47 -4.12 -4.84
N ILE A 95 -0.89 -4.97 -3.90
CA ILE A 95 -1.21 -4.52 -2.55
C ILE A 95 0.05 -4.61 -1.70
N LEU A 96 0.45 -3.48 -1.12
CA LEU A 96 1.38 -3.46 0.01
C LEU A 96 0.57 -3.44 1.29
N TRP A 97 0.54 -4.58 1.95
CA TRP A 97 -0.09 -4.75 3.24
C TRP A 97 0.95 -4.59 4.34
N ALA A 98 0.58 -3.97 5.45
CA ALA A 98 1.46 -3.85 6.60
C ALA A 98 0.67 -3.93 7.90
N GLU A 99 1.15 -4.77 8.81
CA GLU A 99 0.61 -4.94 10.14
C GLU A 99 1.75 -4.90 11.15
N ASP A 100 1.51 -4.19 12.25
CA ASP A 100 2.41 -4.18 13.39
C ASP A 100 1.63 -3.80 14.65
N GLY A 101 2.11 -4.24 15.82
CA GLY A 101 1.41 -4.00 17.07
C GLY A 101 1.88 -4.93 18.18
N TYR A 102 1.42 -4.66 19.39
CA TYR A 102 1.67 -5.50 20.55
C TYR A 102 1.05 -6.89 20.38
N ALA A 103 -0.19 -6.97 19.90
CA ALA A 103 -0.87 -8.24 19.69
C ALA A 103 -0.13 -9.12 18.67
N VAL A 104 0.24 -8.52 17.54
CA VAL A 104 0.91 -9.17 16.41
C VAL A 104 2.32 -9.60 16.81
N ARG A 105 3.10 -8.71 17.43
CA ARG A 105 4.45 -9.04 17.93
C ARG A 105 4.44 -10.11 19.02
N ALA A 106 3.40 -10.16 19.86
CA ALA A 106 3.28 -11.20 20.89
C ALA A 106 3.03 -12.59 20.28
N VAL A 107 2.15 -12.69 19.28
CA VAL A 107 1.94 -13.93 18.52
C VAL A 107 3.22 -14.36 17.80
N HIS A 108 4.01 -13.40 17.32
CA HIS A 108 5.25 -13.68 16.60
C HIS A 108 6.49 -13.89 17.49
N GLY A 109 6.35 -13.81 18.82
CA GLY A 109 7.46 -14.02 19.76
C GLY A 109 8.54 -12.94 19.69
N GLY A 110 8.19 -11.76 19.16
CA GLY A 110 9.08 -10.62 18.93
C GLY A 110 8.84 -9.43 19.85
N TRP A 111 7.86 -9.50 20.75
CA TRP A 111 7.65 -8.45 21.73
C TRP A 111 8.44 -8.70 23.01
N GLU A 112 9.39 -7.81 23.30
CA GLU A 112 9.95 -7.60 24.62
C GLU A 112 9.63 -6.15 25.02
N PRO A 113 9.22 -5.88 26.28
CA PRO A 113 8.99 -4.51 26.73
C PRO A 113 10.27 -3.70 26.51
N PRO A 114 10.21 -2.48 25.94
CA PRO A 114 11.38 -1.63 25.81
C PRO A 114 12.05 -1.48 27.16
N ALA A 115 13.40 -1.53 27.22
CA ALA A 115 14.13 -1.47 28.50
C ALA A 115 13.81 -0.21 29.34
N SER A 116 13.29 0.84 28.71
CA SER A 116 12.83 2.09 29.32
C SER A 116 11.38 2.07 29.83
N GLN A 117 10.64 0.98 29.64
CA GLN A 117 9.25 0.83 30.05
C GLN A 117 9.12 -0.20 31.18
N PRO A 118 8.16 -0.02 32.11
CA PRO A 118 7.86 -1.04 33.11
C PRO A 118 7.52 -2.37 32.43
N ALA A 119 7.95 -3.47 33.04
CA ALA A 119 7.55 -4.81 32.61
C ALA A 119 6.04 -4.98 32.83
N GLU A 120 5.24 -4.62 31.83
CA GLU A 120 3.79 -4.80 31.80
C GLU A 120 3.46 -6.09 31.04
N SER A 121 2.41 -6.80 31.45
CA SER A 121 1.90 -7.94 30.68
C SER A 121 1.24 -7.45 29.38
N LEU A 122 1.21 -8.31 28.35
CA LEU A 122 0.50 -8.01 27.10
C LEU A 122 -0.97 -7.63 27.36
N GLU A 123 -1.66 -8.39 28.22
CA GLU A 123 -3.04 -8.13 28.61
C GLU A 123 -3.21 -6.73 29.23
N SER A 124 -2.28 -6.32 30.10
CA SER A 124 -2.30 -4.97 30.67
C SER A 124 -2.12 -3.89 29.61
N ILE A 125 -1.24 -4.11 28.62
CA ILE A 125 -1.00 -3.17 27.52
C ILE A 125 -2.19 -3.09 26.54
N LEU A 126 -2.90 -4.20 26.32
CA LEU A 126 -4.07 -4.25 25.43
C LEU A 126 -5.34 -3.71 26.10
N SER A 127 -5.44 -3.76 27.43
CA SER A 127 -6.62 -3.32 28.20
C SER A 127 -6.64 -1.84 28.56
N ARG A 128 -5.53 -1.11 28.36
CA ARG A 128 -5.43 0.34 28.69
C ARG A 128 -5.27 1.21 27.45
N PRO A 129 -5.59 2.52 27.55
CA PRO A 129 -5.18 3.49 26.54
C PRO A 129 -3.66 3.45 26.29
N LYS A 130 -3.26 3.49 25.01
CA LYS A 130 -1.85 3.54 24.63
C LYS A 130 -1.25 4.89 24.99
N ARG A 131 -0.03 4.87 25.55
CA ARG A 131 0.69 6.09 25.94
C ARG A 131 1.42 6.69 24.72
N PRO A 132 1.70 8.00 24.71
CA PRO A 132 2.53 8.61 23.68
C PRO A 132 3.87 7.89 23.51
N GLY A 133 4.30 7.71 22.26
CA GLY A 133 5.58 7.05 21.93
C GLY A 133 5.58 5.52 22.07
N GLN A 134 4.46 4.90 22.49
CA GLN A 134 4.31 3.44 22.44
C GLN A 134 3.99 2.98 21.01
N LEU A 135 4.32 1.71 20.73
CA LEU A 135 3.87 1.03 19.52
C LEU A 135 2.34 1.05 19.43
N ARG A 136 1.83 1.26 18.23
CA ARG A 136 0.41 1.25 17.92
C ARG A 136 0.08 -0.07 17.25
N ASP A 137 -1.06 -0.63 17.65
CA ASP A 137 -1.66 -1.73 16.91
C ASP A 137 -2.21 -1.12 15.61
N SER A 138 -1.57 -1.48 14.50
CA SER A 138 -1.74 -0.86 13.20
C SER A 138 -1.91 -1.95 12.14
N PHE A 139 -2.91 -1.74 11.29
CA PHE A 139 -3.19 -2.59 10.15
C PHE A 139 -3.51 -1.66 8.97
N SER A 140 -2.79 -1.83 7.87
CA SER A 140 -2.87 -0.92 6.73
C SER A 140 -2.66 -1.65 5.42
N ALA A 141 -3.32 -1.18 4.37
CA ALA A 141 -3.12 -1.67 3.01
C ALA A 141 -3.15 -0.51 2.03
N ILE A 142 -2.13 -0.47 1.17
CA ILE A 142 -2.02 0.45 0.03
C ILE A 142 -2.12 -0.37 -1.24
N LEU A 143 -3.03 0.01 -2.14
CA LEU A 143 -3.12 -0.54 -3.48
C LEU A 143 -2.35 0.35 -4.45
N PHE A 144 -1.28 -0.17 -5.03
CA PHE A 144 -0.65 0.41 -6.21
C PHE A 144 -1.34 -0.14 -7.45
N LYS A 145 -1.64 0.73 -8.41
CA LYS A 145 -2.23 0.33 -9.68
C LYS A 145 -1.50 0.96 -10.86
N ARG A 146 -1.44 0.21 -11.95
CA ARG A 146 -0.98 0.61 -13.28
C ARG A 146 -2.09 0.23 -14.28
N PRO A 147 -3.11 1.08 -14.45
CA PRO A 147 -4.28 0.77 -15.28
C PRO A 147 -3.91 0.34 -16.69
N GLU A 148 -2.85 0.91 -17.26
CA GLU A 148 -2.36 0.62 -18.61
C GLU A 148 -1.96 -0.85 -18.77
N ALA A 149 -1.46 -1.49 -17.71
CA ALA A 149 -1.12 -2.92 -17.72
C ALA A 149 -2.35 -3.85 -17.58
N ALA A 150 -3.54 -3.30 -17.31
CA ALA A 150 -4.80 -4.04 -17.36
C ALA A 150 -5.53 -3.88 -18.70
N GLU A 151 -5.12 -2.97 -19.60
CA GLU A 151 -5.89 -2.66 -20.82
C GLU A 151 -6.09 -3.87 -21.73
N TRP A 152 -5.11 -4.77 -21.79
CA TRP A 152 -5.25 -6.00 -22.57
C TRP A 152 -6.38 -6.91 -22.05
N LEU A 153 -6.78 -6.77 -20.78
CA LEU A 153 -7.92 -7.50 -20.20
C LEU A 153 -9.26 -6.94 -20.64
N ARG A 154 -9.32 -5.71 -21.14
CA ARG A 154 -10.56 -5.09 -21.62
C ARG A 154 -11.22 -5.95 -22.70
N GLU A 155 -10.44 -6.34 -23.71
CA GLU A 155 -10.92 -7.17 -24.82
C GLU A 155 -11.29 -8.58 -24.32
N TRP A 156 -10.41 -9.21 -23.53
CA TRP A 156 -10.70 -10.51 -22.93
C TRP A 156 -12.00 -10.52 -22.12
N SER A 157 -12.28 -9.42 -21.42
CA SER A 157 -13.44 -9.33 -20.54
C SER A 157 -14.78 -9.44 -21.24
N LEU A 158 -14.83 -9.14 -22.55
CA LEU A 158 -16.00 -9.34 -23.38
C LEU A 158 -16.33 -10.83 -23.55
N HIS A 159 -15.31 -11.67 -23.60
CA HIS A 159 -15.44 -13.11 -23.85
C HIS A 159 -15.63 -13.92 -22.57
N VAL A 160 -15.32 -13.38 -21.39
CA VAL A 160 -15.44 -14.12 -20.13
C VAL A 160 -16.89 -14.15 -19.67
N ALA A 161 -17.44 -15.36 -19.52
CA ALA A 161 -18.75 -15.50 -18.90
C ALA A 161 -18.64 -15.27 -17.39
N ASP A 162 -19.43 -14.34 -16.88
CA ASP A 162 -19.53 -14.06 -15.44
C ASP A 162 -20.41 -15.10 -14.75
N ARG A 163 -19.81 -15.90 -13.84
CA ARG A 163 -20.54 -16.87 -13.01
C ARG A 163 -20.56 -16.50 -11.53
N SER A 164 -20.60 -15.20 -11.21
CA SER A 164 -20.83 -14.80 -9.82
C SER A 164 -22.22 -15.20 -9.33
N ASP A 165 -22.28 -15.82 -8.16
CA ASP A 165 -23.53 -15.96 -7.42
C ASP A 165 -24.04 -14.59 -6.97
N VAL A 166 -25.35 -14.40 -6.89
CA VAL A 166 -25.95 -13.16 -6.37
C VAL A 166 -26.67 -13.49 -5.06
N SER A 167 -26.19 -12.90 -3.97
CA SER A 167 -26.80 -13.03 -2.64
C SER A 167 -27.47 -11.72 -2.25
N THR A 168 -28.70 -11.78 -1.74
CA THR A 168 -29.39 -10.60 -1.18
C THR A 168 -29.50 -10.77 0.32
N PHE A 169 -28.90 -9.83 1.06
CA PHE A 169 -28.94 -9.81 2.53
C PHE A 169 -30.27 -9.24 3.03
N ALA A 170 -30.63 -9.58 4.27
CA ALA A 170 -31.90 -9.16 4.90
C ALA A 170 -32.06 -7.62 5.02
N ASN A 171 -30.98 -6.86 4.92
CA ASN A 171 -30.99 -5.39 4.89
C ASN A 171 -31.22 -4.79 3.49
N GLY A 172 -31.58 -5.60 2.50
CA GLY A 172 -31.83 -5.19 1.12
C GLY A 172 -30.57 -4.92 0.30
N VAL A 173 -29.38 -5.18 0.84
CA VAL A 173 -28.12 -5.11 0.10
C VAL A 173 -27.96 -6.38 -0.73
N THR A 174 -27.82 -6.23 -2.03
CA THR A 174 -27.38 -7.32 -2.91
C THR A 174 -25.84 -7.32 -2.96
N ALA A 175 -25.22 -8.48 -2.82
CA ALA A 175 -23.81 -8.66 -3.09
C ALA A 175 -23.63 -9.78 -4.10
N ARG A 176 -22.58 -9.66 -4.90
CA ARG A 176 -22.12 -10.74 -5.75
C ARG A 176 -21.11 -11.56 -4.95
N GLY A 177 -21.33 -12.88 -4.93
CA GLY A 177 -20.43 -13.86 -4.33
C GLY A 177 -19.17 -14.02 -5.16
N ALA A 178 -18.38 -15.05 -4.84
CA ALA A 178 -17.12 -15.29 -5.53
C ALA A 178 -17.33 -15.37 -7.05
N HIS A 179 -16.62 -14.51 -7.81
CA HIS A 179 -16.66 -14.60 -9.27
C HIS A 179 -16.01 -15.91 -9.72
N GLY A 180 -16.80 -16.76 -10.35
CA GLY A 180 -16.31 -17.91 -11.11
C GLY A 180 -16.05 -17.49 -12.56
N TYR A 181 -14.91 -17.90 -13.11
CA TYR A 181 -14.69 -17.92 -14.54
C TYR A 181 -15.68 -18.92 -15.19
N GLY A 182 -16.45 -18.46 -16.17
CA GLY A 182 -17.43 -19.26 -16.86
C GLY A 182 -17.07 -19.70 -18.27
N GLY A 183 -15.80 -19.97 -18.56
CA GLY A 183 -15.38 -20.26 -19.93
C GLY A 183 -15.24 -19.00 -20.78
N LEU A 184 -14.60 -19.14 -21.94
CA LEU A 184 -14.51 -18.10 -22.96
C LEU A 184 -15.59 -18.32 -24.03
N HIS A 185 -16.41 -17.30 -24.27
CA HIS A 185 -17.33 -17.26 -25.39
C HIS A 185 -16.56 -17.10 -26.69
N GLN A 186 -16.80 -18.00 -27.66
CA GLN A 186 -16.13 -17.97 -28.95
C GLN A 186 -16.46 -16.71 -29.75
N ARG A 187 -17.69 -16.18 -29.65
CA ARG A 187 -18.13 -14.96 -30.32
C ARG A 187 -19.05 -14.14 -29.41
N VAL A 188 -18.84 -12.83 -29.37
CA VAL A 188 -19.62 -11.88 -28.57
C VAL A 188 -20.03 -10.68 -29.42
N TYR A 189 -21.15 -10.05 -29.10
CA TYR A 189 -21.63 -8.84 -29.76
C TYR A 189 -21.56 -7.68 -28.77
N ASP A 190 -20.81 -6.62 -29.12
CA ASP A 190 -20.66 -5.42 -28.31
C ASP A 190 -20.63 -4.20 -29.25
N ASP A 191 -21.34 -3.14 -28.88
CA ASP A 191 -21.40 -1.85 -29.61
C ASP A 191 -21.54 -1.95 -31.15
N GLY A 192 -22.46 -2.80 -31.63
CA GLY A 192 -22.74 -2.88 -33.08
C GLY A 192 -21.84 -3.84 -33.86
N ALA A 193 -20.86 -4.48 -33.23
CA ALA A 193 -19.91 -5.38 -33.89
C ALA A 193 -19.82 -6.74 -33.19
N TYR A 194 -19.44 -7.75 -33.97
CA TYR A 194 -19.11 -9.07 -33.45
C TYR A 194 -17.59 -9.22 -33.28
N PHE A 195 -17.18 -9.77 -32.15
CA PHE A 195 -15.80 -10.07 -31.81
C PHE A 195 -15.66 -11.57 -31.58
N ASP A 196 -14.63 -12.18 -32.18
CA ASP A 196 -14.28 -13.57 -31.94
C ASP A 196 -13.19 -13.65 -30.87
N ALA A 197 -13.29 -14.61 -29.95
CA ALA A 197 -12.24 -14.85 -28.98
C ALA A 197 -10.94 -15.24 -29.69
N PRO A 198 -9.76 -14.81 -29.19
CA PRO A 198 -8.49 -15.23 -29.76
C PRO A 198 -8.41 -16.76 -29.85
N PRO A 199 -8.03 -17.32 -31.02
CA PRO A 199 -8.09 -18.76 -31.27
C PRO A 199 -7.16 -19.57 -30.36
N ASN A 200 -6.11 -18.93 -29.85
CA ASN A 200 -5.15 -19.54 -28.94
C ASN A 200 -5.64 -19.61 -27.49
N GLY A 201 -6.83 -19.07 -27.20
CA GLY A 201 -7.36 -18.96 -25.84
C GLY A 201 -6.57 -17.98 -24.98
N PHE A 202 -6.98 -17.87 -23.72
CA PHE A 202 -6.30 -17.02 -22.75
C PHE A 202 -5.01 -17.69 -22.27
N ILE A 203 -3.92 -16.92 -22.21
CA ILE A 203 -2.63 -17.37 -21.69
C ILE A 203 -2.45 -16.79 -20.28
N PRO A 204 -2.58 -17.61 -19.22
CA PRO A 204 -2.36 -17.17 -17.85
C PRO A 204 -0.96 -16.62 -17.62
N THR A 205 -0.87 -15.60 -16.78
CA THR A 205 0.40 -15.07 -16.28
C THR A 205 0.49 -15.22 -14.76
N PRO A 206 1.69 -15.08 -14.15
CA PRO A 206 1.83 -15.10 -12.70
C PRO A 206 1.02 -14.02 -11.97
N ASN A 207 0.76 -12.87 -12.62
CA ASN A 207 -0.02 -11.77 -12.05
C ASN A 207 -1.50 -11.82 -12.43
N VAL A 208 -1.84 -12.42 -13.56
CA VAL A 208 -3.20 -12.55 -14.07
C VAL A 208 -3.43 -14.01 -14.46
N PRO A 209 -3.65 -14.90 -13.46
CA PRO A 209 -3.79 -16.35 -13.69
C PRO A 209 -5.11 -16.72 -14.37
N VAL A 210 -6.11 -15.83 -14.34
CA VAL A 210 -7.42 -16.02 -14.96
C VAL A 210 -7.86 -14.70 -15.61
N PRO A 211 -8.57 -14.75 -16.75
CA PRO A 211 -9.10 -13.53 -17.37
C PRO A 211 -10.21 -12.94 -16.50
N TRP A 212 -10.39 -11.63 -16.59
CA TRP A 212 -11.40 -10.91 -15.83
C TRP A 212 -12.73 -10.89 -16.58
N SER A 213 -13.85 -11.03 -15.88
CA SER A 213 -15.16 -10.72 -16.45
C SER A 213 -15.30 -9.21 -16.71
N ARG A 214 -16.22 -8.83 -17.61
CA ARG A 214 -16.52 -7.42 -17.88
C ARG A 214 -16.79 -6.61 -16.59
N PRO A 215 -17.63 -7.07 -15.64
CA PRO A 215 -17.80 -6.36 -14.36
C PRO A 215 -16.53 -6.20 -13.54
N GLN A 216 -15.61 -7.18 -13.55
CA GLN A 216 -14.33 -7.08 -12.82
C GLN A 216 -13.42 -6.03 -13.44
N TYR A 217 -13.29 -6.02 -14.77
CA TYR A 217 -12.49 -5.01 -15.47
C TYR A 217 -13.08 -3.61 -15.28
N GLU A 218 -14.40 -3.45 -15.44
CA GLU A 218 -15.09 -2.17 -15.23
C GLU A 218 -14.92 -1.66 -13.80
N GLN A 219 -15.05 -2.53 -12.79
CA GLN A 219 -14.82 -2.15 -11.40
C GLN A 219 -13.36 -1.73 -11.15
N TYR A 220 -12.39 -2.50 -11.62
CA TYR A 220 -10.97 -2.16 -11.50
C TYR A 220 -10.66 -0.80 -12.15
N SER A 221 -11.17 -0.59 -13.36
CA SER A 221 -11.00 0.66 -14.12
C SER A 221 -11.62 1.86 -13.37
N ALA A 222 -12.76 1.64 -12.70
CA ALA A 222 -13.45 2.65 -11.90
C ALA A 222 -12.80 2.93 -10.52
N MET A 223 -11.81 2.15 -10.07
CA MET A 223 -11.17 2.40 -8.77
C MET A 223 -10.53 3.79 -8.75
N PRO A 224 -10.79 4.62 -7.73
CA PRO A 224 -10.28 5.99 -7.69
C PRO A 224 -8.76 6.02 -7.50
N THR A 225 -8.06 6.74 -8.37
CA THR A 225 -6.65 7.12 -8.15
C THR A 225 -6.61 8.37 -7.29
N LEU A 226 -6.13 8.26 -6.04
CA LEU A 226 -6.06 9.44 -5.15
C LEU A 226 -4.87 10.35 -5.48
N ALA A 227 -3.74 9.75 -5.81
CA ALA A 227 -2.52 10.45 -6.18
C ALA A 227 -1.67 9.57 -7.12
N LEU A 228 -0.89 10.21 -7.96
CA LEU A 228 0.19 9.55 -8.73
C LEU A 228 1.44 9.51 -7.85
N MET A 229 2.10 8.35 -7.80
CA MET A 229 3.39 8.23 -7.13
C MET A 229 4.50 8.46 -8.15
N LEU A 230 5.32 9.48 -7.93
CA LEU A 230 6.55 9.68 -8.68
C LEU A 230 7.56 8.60 -8.29
N ARG A 231 8.49 8.26 -9.19
CA ARG A 231 9.52 7.24 -8.97
C ARG A 231 10.20 7.44 -7.60
N PRO A 232 10.03 6.51 -6.65
CA PRO A 232 10.65 6.63 -5.34
C PRO A 232 12.16 6.47 -5.40
N GLU A 233 12.84 7.10 -4.44
CA GLU A 233 14.28 6.98 -4.27
C GLU A 233 14.61 6.46 -2.88
N PHE A 234 15.75 5.78 -2.80
CA PHE A 234 16.15 5.02 -1.64
C PHE A 234 17.54 5.45 -1.18
N ALA A 235 17.70 5.66 0.11
CA ALA A 235 18.98 5.90 0.75
C ALA A 235 19.31 4.69 1.64
N PHE A 236 20.14 3.77 1.16
CA PHE A 236 20.50 2.57 1.92
C PHE A 236 21.60 2.87 2.94
N PHE A 237 21.37 2.48 4.19
CA PHE A 237 22.29 2.69 5.29
C PHE A 237 22.98 1.38 5.66
N GLN A 238 24.29 1.46 5.93
CA GLN A 238 25.05 0.36 6.50
C GLN A 238 25.32 0.65 7.98
N PRO A 239 25.56 -0.40 8.79
CA PRO A 239 26.09 -0.22 10.13
C PRO A 239 27.33 0.70 10.12
N ASP A 240 27.48 1.50 11.18
CA ASP A 240 28.67 2.33 11.45
C ASP A 240 28.96 3.46 10.44
N MET A 241 28.03 3.78 9.53
CA MET A 241 28.14 4.97 8.69
C MET A 241 28.15 6.25 9.55
N SER A 242 29.03 7.20 9.19
CA SER A 242 29.06 8.51 9.83
C SER A 242 27.77 9.29 9.58
N ALA A 243 27.41 10.22 10.47
CA ALA A 243 26.24 11.08 10.31
C ALA A 243 26.28 11.88 8.99
N ASP A 244 27.47 12.31 8.55
CA ASP A 244 27.64 12.99 7.26
C ASP A 244 27.39 12.07 6.08
N ARG A 245 27.86 10.81 6.16
CA ARG A 245 27.58 9.85 5.09
C ARG A 245 26.10 9.52 4.98
N LEU A 246 25.41 9.38 6.12
CA LEU A 246 23.96 9.19 6.14
C LEU A 246 23.23 10.38 5.52
N ALA A 247 23.69 11.61 5.80
CA ALA A 247 23.12 12.83 5.24
C ALA A 247 23.34 12.91 3.73
N GLU A 248 24.55 12.65 3.23
CA GLU A 248 24.82 12.64 1.78
C GLU A 248 23.89 11.68 1.02
N LEU A 249 23.66 10.48 1.57
CA LEU A 249 22.79 9.49 0.94
C LEU A 249 21.32 9.96 0.93
N LEU A 250 20.84 10.51 2.05
CA LEU A 250 19.48 11.04 2.15
C LEU A 250 19.29 12.28 1.26
N GLU A 251 20.26 13.19 1.24
CA GLU A 251 20.29 14.37 0.36
C GLU A 251 20.25 13.96 -1.12
N GLY A 252 20.99 12.90 -1.49
CA GLY A 252 20.95 12.33 -2.85
C GLY A 252 19.56 11.81 -3.23
N ALA A 253 18.91 11.04 -2.34
CA ALA A 253 17.56 10.52 -2.59
C ALA A 253 16.52 11.65 -2.66
N LEU A 254 16.56 12.59 -1.72
CA LEU A 254 15.71 13.79 -1.72
C LEU A 254 15.90 14.62 -2.99
N GLY A 255 17.15 14.87 -3.38
CA GLY A 255 17.49 15.70 -4.54
C GLY A 255 16.98 15.13 -5.85
N LYS A 256 17.02 13.81 -6.01
CA LYS A 256 16.44 13.14 -7.19
C LYS A 256 14.92 13.26 -7.25
N VAL A 257 14.22 13.02 -6.14
CA VAL A 257 12.75 13.11 -6.10
C VAL A 257 12.29 14.55 -6.28
N LEU A 258 12.81 15.48 -5.48
CA LEU A 258 12.46 16.91 -5.54
C LEU A 258 12.93 17.55 -6.85
N GLY A 259 13.98 17.02 -7.46
CA GLY A 259 14.52 17.45 -8.75
C GLY A 259 13.75 16.94 -9.97
N THR A 260 12.73 16.08 -9.80
CA THR A 260 11.87 15.65 -10.90
C THR A 260 11.19 16.85 -11.57
N PRO A 261 10.96 16.84 -12.91
CA PRO A 261 10.31 17.96 -13.58
C PRO A 261 8.97 18.38 -12.96
N ALA A 262 8.19 17.41 -12.49
CA ALA A 262 6.92 17.64 -11.79
C ALA A 262 7.12 18.47 -10.52
N LEU A 263 7.98 18.02 -9.59
CA LEU A 263 8.18 18.70 -8.30
C LEU A 263 9.01 19.98 -8.40
N ARG A 264 9.82 20.17 -9.45
CA ARG A 264 10.45 21.47 -9.72
C ARG A 264 9.44 22.53 -10.15
N THR A 265 8.42 22.13 -10.91
CA THR A 265 7.39 23.05 -11.40
C THR A 265 6.42 23.42 -10.27
N ARG A 266 6.05 22.43 -9.45
CA ARG A 266 5.21 22.65 -8.27
C ARG A 266 5.80 21.87 -7.09
N PRO A 267 6.51 22.54 -6.17
CA PRO A 267 7.12 21.87 -5.03
C PRO A 267 6.06 21.29 -4.10
N PRO A 268 6.40 20.24 -3.34
CA PRO A 268 5.51 19.73 -2.31
C PRO A 268 5.14 20.83 -1.31
N THR A 269 3.89 20.84 -0.86
CA THR A 269 3.40 21.77 0.17
C THR A 269 3.34 21.11 1.54
N ARG A 270 3.43 19.77 1.60
CA ARG A 270 3.41 18.98 2.83
C ARG A 270 4.43 17.87 2.77
N ILE A 271 4.98 17.51 3.93
CA ILE A 271 5.78 16.31 4.14
C ILE A 271 5.17 15.46 5.25
N PHE A 272 4.97 14.18 4.95
CA PHE A 272 4.62 13.16 5.93
C PHE A 272 5.87 12.33 6.17
N TYR A 273 6.32 12.23 7.41
CA TYR A 273 7.52 11.46 7.71
C TYR A 273 7.38 10.59 8.93
N SER A 274 8.04 9.44 8.89
CA SER A 274 8.21 8.54 10.02
C SER A 274 9.69 8.41 10.33
N ALA A 275 10.02 8.48 11.61
CA ALA A 275 11.37 8.32 12.12
C ALA A 275 11.30 7.65 13.50
N PRO A 276 12.34 6.90 13.91
CA PRO A 276 12.39 6.37 15.27
C PRO A 276 12.35 7.52 16.29
N ALA A 277 11.93 7.21 17.51
CA ALA A 277 11.77 8.20 18.59
C ALA A 277 13.08 8.86 19.06
N ASP A 278 14.24 8.46 18.52
CA ASP A 278 15.48 9.17 18.76
C ASP A 278 15.51 10.52 18.00
N VAL A 279 16.15 11.52 18.59
CA VAL A 279 16.21 12.88 18.01
C VAL A 279 17.08 12.92 16.74
N SER A 280 17.88 11.87 16.48
CA SER A 280 18.90 11.87 15.44
C SER A 280 18.33 11.83 14.03
N ARG A 281 17.28 11.02 13.78
CA ARG A 281 16.70 10.84 12.45
C ARG A 281 15.82 12.01 11.99
N PRO A 282 14.96 12.60 12.83
CA PRO A 282 14.28 13.85 12.47
C PRO A 282 15.26 14.99 12.20
N ALA A 283 16.33 15.11 12.99
CA ALA A 283 17.37 16.12 12.77
C ALA A 283 18.14 15.89 11.45
N LEU A 284 18.46 14.64 11.13
CA LEU A 284 19.05 14.24 9.85
C LEU A 284 18.17 14.66 8.66
N LEU A 285 16.87 14.37 8.74
CA LEU A 285 15.90 14.79 7.71
C LEU A 285 15.85 16.32 7.57
N ALA A 286 15.75 17.02 8.69
CA ALA A 286 15.67 18.48 8.70
C ALA A 286 16.90 19.13 8.05
N ARG A 287 18.10 18.68 8.42
CA ARG A 287 19.36 19.12 7.82
C ARG A 287 19.38 18.83 6.31
N SER A 288 19.01 17.61 5.91
CA SER A 288 19.08 17.18 4.51
C SER A 288 18.12 18.00 3.63
N LEU A 289 16.90 18.25 4.11
CA LEU A 289 15.93 19.12 3.43
C LEU A 289 16.40 20.57 3.35
N ALA A 290 16.97 21.11 4.43
CA ALA A 290 17.52 22.47 4.43
C ALA A 290 18.65 22.62 3.39
N ARG A 291 19.39 21.56 3.09
CA ARG A 291 20.42 21.55 2.04
C ARG A 291 19.83 21.45 0.63
N VAL A 292 18.92 20.50 0.41
CA VAL A 292 18.41 20.15 -0.92
C VAL A 292 17.33 21.09 -1.42
N ALA A 293 16.45 21.53 -0.51
CA ALA A 293 15.29 22.36 -0.85
C ALA A 293 15.04 23.43 0.24
N PRO A 294 16.01 24.33 0.49
CA PRO A 294 15.92 25.35 1.54
C PRO A 294 14.65 26.21 1.43
N GLN A 295 14.21 26.50 0.20
CA GLN A 295 13.05 27.34 -0.08
C GLN A 295 11.71 26.62 0.10
N ALA A 296 11.71 25.28 0.20
CA ALA A 296 10.46 24.52 0.29
C ALA A 296 9.84 24.60 1.71
N GLY A 297 10.62 24.99 2.72
CA GLY A 297 10.13 25.19 4.09
C GLY A 297 9.46 23.96 4.71
N LEU A 298 9.67 22.76 4.13
CA LEU A 298 8.87 21.57 4.39
C LEU A 298 8.85 21.12 5.85
N MET A 299 9.90 21.45 6.62
CA MET A 299 10.02 21.11 8.04
C MET A 299 9.38 22.13 8.98
N ASN A 300 8.58 23.08 8.48
CA ASN A 300 7.81 23.97 9.34
C ASN A 300 6.60 23.22 9.94
N ALA A 301 6.13 23.67 11.11
CA ALA A 301 5.08 22.98 11.86
C ALA A 301 3.71 22.89 11.14
N SER A 302 3.49 23.70 10.11
CA SER A 302 2.24 23.68 9.30
C SER A 302 2.32 22.77 8.08
N THR A 303 3.53 22.35 7.68
CA THR A 303 3.78 21.54 6.48
C THR A 303 4.38 20.18 6.79
N ALA A 304 5.04 20.01 7.93
CA ALA A 304 5.66 18.75 8.37
C ALA A 304 4.78 18.01 9.38
N PHE A 305 4.47 16.76 9.03
CA PHE A 305 3.65 15.86 9.84
C PHE A 305 4.48 14.62 10.19
N GLY A 306 5.04 14.62 11.40
CA GLY A 306 5.65 13.42 11.99
C GLY A 306 4.56 12.43 12.36
N LEU A 307 4.54 11.26 11.71
CA LEU A 307 3.45 10.29 11.84
C LEU A 307 3.25 9.83 13.28
N GLU A 308 4.34 9.64 14.01
CA GLU A 308 4.31 9.20 15.41
C GLU A 308 3.70 10.27 16.33
N GLN A 309 3.90 11.55 16.01
CA GLN A 309 3.30 12.65 16.75
C GLN A 309 1.80 12.76 16.42
N CYS A 310 1.43 12.68 15.15
CA CYS A 310 0.05 12.84 14.69
C CYS A 310 -0.84 11.65 15.08
N LEU A 311 -0.32 10.43 15.02
CA LEU A 311 -1.06 9.19 15.30
C LEU A 311 -0.82 8.67 16.72
N GLY A 312 -0.08 9.44 17.54
CA GLY A 312 0.11 9.22 18.97
C GLY A 312 1.09 8.10 19.31
N GLY A 313 1.81 7.53 18.36
CA GLY A 313 2.83 6.53 18.65
C GLY A 313 3.45 5.91 17.41
N ASP A 314 4.32 4.96 17.69
CA ASP A 314 5.10 4.22 16.71
C ASP A 314 4.18 3.30 15.88
N LEU A 315 4.27 3.36 14.54
CA LEU A 315 3.44 2.56 13.63
C LEU A 315 4.15 1.32 13.07
N GLY A 316 5.37 1.05 13.52
CA GLY A 316 6.10 -0.16 13.13
C GLY A 316 6.24 -0.31 11.62
N ALA A 317 6.05 -1.54 11.14
CA ALA A 317 6.02 -1.88 9.71
C ALA A 317 4.98 -1.08 8.89
N ALA A 318 3.90 -0.58 9.51
CA ALA A 318 2.84 0.17 8.83
C ALA A 318 3.18 1.65 8.57
N SER A 319 4.33 2.13 9.04
CA SER A 319 4.72 3.55 8.95
C SER A 319 4.72 4.09 7.51
N MET A 320 5.27 3.32 6.55
CA MET A 320 5.27 3.74 5.14
C MET A 320 3.86 3.85 4.58
N ASN A 321 3.03 2.84 4.87
CA ASN A 321 1.65 2.79 4.40
C ASN A 321 0.82 3.94 4.95
N ALA A 322 0.97 4.24 6.24
CA ALA A 322 0.30 5.39 6.86
C ALA A 322 0.73 6.71 6.20
N GLY A 323 2.03 6.89 5.94
CA GLY A 323 2.56 8.07 5.25
C GLY A 323 2.00 8.22 3.83
N LEU A 324 1.96 7.14 3.06
CA LEU A 324 1.39 7.13 1.71
C LEU A 324 -0.12 7.36 1.71
N ALA A 325 -0.87 6.74 2.63
CA ALA A 325 -2.32 6.95 2.74
C ALA A 325 -2.67 8.40 3.05
N LEU A 326 -2.06 8.97 4.11
CA LEU A 326 -2.31 10.34 4.52
C LEU A 326 -1.83 11.34 3.46
N GLY A 327 -0.66 11.07 2.85
CA GLY A 327 -0.15 11.86 1.74
C GLY A 327 -1.09 11.85 0.53
N ALA A 328 -1.60 10.69 0.13
CA ALA A 328 -2.51 10.57 -1.00
C ALA A 328 -3.86 11.27 -0.73
N ILE A 329 -4.39 11.17 0.49
CA ILE A 329 -5.59 11.90 0.92
C ILE A 329 -5.33 13.42 0.88
N ALA A 330 -4.19 13.87 1.39
CA ALA A 330 -3.85 15.30 1.39
C ALA A 330 -3.71 15.86 -0.02
N VAL A 331 -3.06 15.12 -0.92
CA VAL A 331 -2.95 15.46 -2.35
C VAL A 331 -4.33 15.52 -3.01
N TRP A 332 -5.18 14.52 -2.73
CA TRP A 332 -6.54 14.49 -3.26
C TRP A 332 -7.39 15.67 -2.78
N GLU A 333 -7.35 16.02 -1.49
CA GLU A 333 -8.15 17.11 -0.92
C GLU A 333 -7.65 18.48 -1.40
N SER A 334 -6.34 18.71 -1.44
CA SER A 334 -5.80 20.04 -1.73
C SER A 334 -5.38 20.27 -3.17
N ALA A 335 -5.32 19.24 -4.02
CA ALA A 335 -4.74 19.33 -5.37
C ALA A 335 -3.25 19.76 -5.40
N GLU A 336 -2.56 19.62 -4.27
CA GLU A 336 -1.16 20.05 -4.12
C GLU A 336 -0.25 18.83 -3.94
N PRO A 337 0.98 18.85 -4.46
CA PRO A 337 1.93 17.76 -4.27
C PRO A 337 2.34 17.59 -2.80
N ALA A 338 2.69 16.37 -2.43
CA ALA A 338 3.19 16.02 -1.10
C ALA A 338 4.45 15.16 -1.19
N LEU A 339 5.25 15.18 -0.12
CA LEU A 339 6.41 14.33 0.05
C LEU A 339 6.14 13.33 1.17
N VAL A 340 6.55 12.08 0.98
CA VAL A 340 6.52 11.05 2.02
C VAL A 340 7.94 10.55 2.25
N VAL A 341 8.39 10.55 3.50
CA VAL A 341 9.75 10.08 3.87
C VAL A 341 9.66 9.10 5.03
N ASN A 342 10.08 7.86 4.81
CA ASN A 342 10.20 6.88 5.90
C ASN A 342 11.67 6.66 6.22
N LEU A 343 12.07 7.00 7.45
CA LEU A 343 13.42 6.87 8.03
C LEU A 343 13.45 5.88 9.20
N ARG A 344 12.35 5.13 9.38
CA ARG A 344 12.20 4.19 10.49
C ARG A 344 13.13 2.98 10.38
N ASP A 345 13.34 2.50 9.15
CA ASP A 345 14.19 1.34 8.89
C ASP A 345 15.66 1.68 9.20
N PRO A 346 16.34 0.94 10.08
CA PRO A 346 17.77 1.14 10.31
C PRO A 346 18.60 0.92 9.03
N GLY A 347 18.13 0.10 8.10
CA GLY A 347 18.78 -0.21 6.82
C GLY A 347 18.59 0.83 5.73
N GLY A 348 17.78 1.88 5.94
CA GLY A 348 17.65 2.92 4.92
C GLY A 348 16.49 3.89 5.10
N ALA A 349 16.36 4.79 4.12
CA ALA A 349 15.23 5.68 3.97
C ALA A 349 14.53 5.46 2.62
N VAL A 350 13.22 5.66 2.61
CA VAL A 350 12.41 5.72 1.39
C VAL A 350 11.89 7.15 1.22
N VAL A 351 12.06 7.71 0.02
CA VAL A 351 11.57 9.05 -0.34
C VAL A 351 10.62 8.91 -1.53
N CYS A 352 9.36 9.32 -1.33
CA CYS A 352 8.33 9.29 -2.37
C CYS A 352 7.73 10.66 -2.59
N GLY A 353 7.68 11.11 -3.84
CA GLY A 353 6.87 12.25 -4.25
C GLY A 353 5.47 11.79 -4.65
N LEU A 354 4.44 12.48 -4.16
CA LEU A 354 3.05 12.28 -4.55
C LEU A 354 2.56 13.48 -5.35
N TRP A 355 1.95 13.21 -6.50
CA TRP A 355 1.46 14.19 -7.44
C TRP A 355 -0.05 14.07 -7.62
N PRO A 356 -0.80 15.18 -7.68
CA PRO A 356 -2.24 15.11 -7.91
C PRO A 356 -2.55 14.57 -9.30
N VAL A 357 -3.60 13.78 -9.37
CA VAL A 357 -4.24 13.40 -10.63
C VAL A 357 -4.85 14.64 -11.30
N ALA A 358 -5.12 14.55 -12.60
CA ALA A 358 -5.68 15.65 -13.36
C ALA A 358 -7.06 16.10 -12.81
N ASP A 359 -7.34 17.40 -12.88
CA ASP A 359 -8.55 17.98 -12.27
C ASP A 359 -9.85 17.54 -12.97
N ASP A 360 -9.79 17.27 -14.27
CA ASP A 360 -10.89 16.68 -15.02
C ASP A 360 -11.24 15.29 -14.49
N TYR A 361 -10.24 14.44 -14.25
CA TYR A 361 -10.41 13.13 -13.64
C TYR A 361 -10.98 13.23 -12.21
N ARG A 362 -10.54 14.19 -11.39
CA ARG A 362 -11.09 14.37 -10.03
C ARG A 362 -12.57 14.70 -10.04
N LYS A 363 -13.01 15.50 -11.02
CA LYS A 363 -14.41 15.92 -11.17
C LYS A 363 -15.35 14.79 -11.59
N THR A 364 -14.83 13.66 -12.10
CA THR A 364 -15.66 12.48 -12.43
C THR A 364 -15.95 11.60 -11.21
N LEU A 365 -15.26 11.83 -10.08
CA LEU A 365 -15.36 11.00 -8.88
C LEU A 365 -16.07 11.74 -7.74
N ASN A 366 -16.49 10.99 -6.72
CA ASN A 366 -16.99 11.55 -5.48
C ASN A 366 -15.91 12.44 -4.83
N PRO A 367 -16.28 13.58 -4.19
CA PRO A 367 -15.31 14.46 -3.54
C PRO A 367 -14.44 13.75 -2.49
N ARG A 368 -14.99 12.73 -1.83
CA ARG A 368 -14.27 11.84 -0.90
C ARG A 368 -14.48 10.40 -1.32
N PRO A 369 -13.66 9.88 -2.24
CA PRO A 369 -13.79 8.52 -2.74
C PRO A 369 -13.12 7.48 -1.82
N TYR A 370 -12.73 7.90 -0.59
CA TYR A 370 -12.16 7.06 0.47
C TYR A 370 -12.98 7.16 1.75
N VAL A 371 -12.72 6.22 2.66
CA VAL A 371 -13.25 6.18 4.03
C VAL A 371 -12.07 6.32 4.99
N ILE A 372 -12.22 7.18 5.99
CA ILE A 372 -11.27 7.37 7.09
C ILE A 372 -11.61 6.40 8.22
#